data_AF-A0A1G4J2Q3-F1
#
_entry.id   AF-A0A1G4J2Q3-F1
#
_cell.length_a   1.000
_cell.length_b   1.000
_cell.length_c   1.000
_cell.angle_alpha   90.00
_cell.angle_beta   90.00
_cell.angle_gamma   90.00
#
_symmetry.space_group_name_H-M   'P 1'
#
loop_
_entity.id
_entity.type
_entity.pdbx_description
1 polymer ?
#
loop_
_entity_poly.entity_id
_entity_poly.type
_entity_poly.pdbx_seq_one_letter_code
_entity_poly.pdbx_strand_id
1 'polypeptide(L)'
;MIRSLWTTFRLHFWGNLKEFDYCNCGHLIKLVIQVLSVLRFLLIYEAWSIQTSIVCGGLANGVVKSIFNLGLKISVRVPIIGSFLACNLNRKASFMNEKLKPAMLEIEEFLGLVFNLSLIEIALMNDNVELVVTGDKMDLATEKGESKTSLIISNHRSVVDYLLIQFLVLSGSGSLVGARKLLLDRIRNPKLRPPTPHVRFLTWGKIIALPTLSFFKSLFLNDENVSLPSATITSFLQSRGNHVFAVFPEVNILTPEVRIVQRKLAHNQFLPRLDNVLYPRFRNFVSVVKSFAQLQNVSRSRRKYYLSKVATGVDMALSKARKFNDKWEHAGQSPDYNLYLGSNAADAAHIDNELTKPPPGHTIHFDQFIWDVTIVYYRAQIPEPSQHSRLHIHERPVSQKEPFHYQLQQITPSILQMLSFGSSVSPIIIRANISKYPLSRLTSMRDRKLENWLENLWCKKDLEIAELQRAFRLS
;
A
#
# COMPACT_ATOMS: atom_id res chain seq x y z
N MET A 1 -2.09 8.57 23.08
CA MET A 1 -1.62 7.81 21.91
C MET A 1 -1.98 6.33 21.99
N ILE A 2 -1.51 5.54 22.97
CA ILE A 2 -1.77 4.08 23.08
C ILE A 2 -3.27 3.72 23.08
N ARG A 3 -4.13 4.45 23.80
CA ARG A 3 -5.59 4.21 23.79
C ARG A 3 -6.22 4.42 22.41
N SER A 4 -5.81 5.47 21.69
CA SER A 4 -6.27 5.74 20.32
C SER A 4 -5.82 4.66 19.34
N LEU A 5 -4.63 4.09 19.55
CA LEU A 5 -4.10 3.01 18.72
C LEU A 5 -4.82 1.68 18.98
N TRP A 6 -5.12 1.38 20.24
CA TRP A 6 -5.92 0.21 20.60
C TRP A 6 -7.33 0.28 20.02
N THR A 7 -7.96 1.46 20.01
CA THR A 7 -9.26 1.65 19.36
C THR A 7 -9.18 1.46 17.85
N THR A 8 -8.14 1.96 17.18
CA THR A 8 -7.91 1.73 15.74
C THR A 8 -7.69 0.25 15.43
N PHE A 9 -6.84 -0.43 16.22
CA PHE A 9 -6.61 -1.87 16.06
C PHE A 9 -7.89 -2.67 16.29
N ARG A 10 -8.62 -2.38 17.37
CA ARG A 10 -9.90 -3.02 17.66
C ARG A 10 -10.90 -2.81 16.53
N LEU A 11 -11.00 -1.59 15.99
CA LEU A 11 -11.96 -1.25 14.93
C LEU A 11 -11.64 -1.98 13.62
N HIS A 12 -10.37 -2.04 13.20
CA HIS A 12 -9.99 -2.64 11.90
C HIS A 12 -9.74 -4.14 11.94
N PHE A 13 -9.36 -4.71 13.08
CA PHE A 13 -9.13 -6.16 13.18
C PHE A 13 -10.33 -6.89 13.76
N TRP A 14 -10.89 -6.37 14.85
CA TRP A 14 -11.88 -7.07 15.63
C TRP A 14 -13.32 -6.66 15.30
N GLY A 15 -13.53 -5.41 14.87
CA GLY A 15 -14.85 -4.85 14.62
C GLY A 15 -15.71 -4.75 15.89
N ASN A 16 -17.01 -4.61 15.71
CA ASN A 16 -17.95 -4.55 16.83
C ASN A 16 -18.32 -5.97 17.28
N LEU A 17 -17.85 -6.36 18.47
CA LEU A 17 -18.07 -7.68 19.05
C LEU A 17 -19.54 -8.09 19.20
N LYS A 18 -20.43 -7.11 19.33
CA LYS A 18 -21.88 -7.34 19.46
C LYS A 18 -22.50 -8.02 18.23
N GLU A 19 -21.84 -7.94 17.08
CA GLU A 19 -22.29 -8.63 15.87
C GLU A 19 -22.13 -10.16 15.96
N PHE A 20 -21.33 -10.66 16.92
CA PHE A 20 -21.12 -12.09 17.14
C PHE A 20 -22.12 -12.72 18.14
N ASP A 21 -22.96 -11.92 18.79
CA ASP A 21 -23.93 -12.41 19.78
C ASP A 21 -25.02 -13.29 19.14
N TYR A 22 -25.19 -13.22 17.81
CA TYR A 22 -26.14 -14.03 17.03
C TYR A 22 -25.48 -15.26 16.36
N CYS A 23 -24.21 -15.54 16.63
CA CYS A 23 -23.51 -16.67 16.02
C CYS A 23 -23.89 -18.01 16.68
N ASN A 24 -24.36 -18.97 15.88
CA ASN A 24 -24.43 -20.36 16.31
C ASN A 24 -23.04 -20.87 16.73
N CYS A 25 -22.97 -21.72 17.76
CA CYS A 25 -21.70 -22.30 18.26
C CYS A 25 -20.85 -22.95 17.15
N GLY A 26 -21.49 -23.59 16.16
CA GLY A 26 -20.79 -24.17 15.01
C GLY A 26 -20.06 -23.13 14.15
N HIS A 27 -20.67 -21.95 13.93
CA HIS A 27 -20.04 -20.86 13.19
C HIS A 27 -18.86 -20.26 13.97
N LEU A 28 -19.00 -20.13 15.30
CA LEU A 28 -17.91 -19.67 16.16
C LEU A 28 -16.72 -20.61 16.11
N ILE A 29 -16.94 -21.94 16.21
CA ILE A 29 -15.88 -22.94 16.09
C ILE A 29 -15.17 -22.82 14.73
N LYS A 30 -15.93 -22.70 13.64
CA LYS A 30 -15.35 -22.54 12.29
C LYS A 30 -14.51 -21.27 12.17
N LEU A 31 -15.00 -20.15 12.70
CA LEU A 31 -14.27 -18.88 12.74
C LEU A 31 -12.97 -19.02 13.53
N VAL A 32 -13.01 -19.65 14.71
CA VAL A 32 -11.81 -19.93 15.52
C VAL A 32 -10.80 -20.78 14.75
N ILE A 33 -11.25 -21.84 14.08
CA ILE A 33 -10.39 -22.68 13.24
C ILE A 33 -9.73 -21.85 12.12
N GLN A 34 -10.49 -20.96 11.47
CA GLN A 34 -9.96 -20.10 10.40
C GLN A 34 -8.94 -19.10 10.94
N VAL A 35 -9.23 -18.43 12.05
CA VAL A 35 -8.30 -17.51 12.71
C VAL A 35 -7.02 -18.24 13.12
N LEU A 36 -7.12 -19.44 13.70
CA LEU A 36 -5.97 -20.27 14.04
C LEU A 36 -5.16 -20.67 12.80
N SER A 37 -5.83 -20.98 11.69
CA SER A 37 -5.16 -21.28 10.41
C SER A 37 -4.39 -20.08 9.87
N VAL A 38 -5.00 -18.89 9.85
CA VAL A 38 -4.35 -17.64 9.42
C VAL A 38 -3.17 -17.32 10.34
N LEU A 39 -3.34 -17.45 11.66
CA LEU A 39 -2.28 -17.22 12.64
C LEU A 39 -1.10 -18.17 12.45
N ARG A 40 -1.37 -19.47 12.19
CA ARG A 40 -0.33 -20.45 11.91
C ARG A 40 0.50 -20.06 10.69
N PHE A 41 -0.14 -19.65 9.59
CA PHE A 41 0.61 -19.20 8.41
C PHE A 41 1.42 -17.94 8.67
N LEU A 42 0.86 -16.98 9.41
CA LEU A 42 1.57 -15.76 9.79
C LEU A 42 2.83 -16.09 10.61
N LEU A 43 2.74 -17.01 11.58
CA LEU A 43 3.89 -17.44 12.39
C LEU A 43 4.96 -18.13 11.53
N ILE A 44 4.57 -18.99 10.59
CA ILE A 44 5.50 -19.66 9.66
C ILE A 44 6.21 -18.61 8.79
N TYR A 45 5.46 -17.67 8.24
CA TYR A 45 6.00 -16.60 7.40
C TYR A 45 6.97 -15.70 8.19
N GLU A 46 6.58 -15.23 9.37
CA GLU A 46 7.43 -14.37 10.20
C GLU A 46 8.69 -15.10 10.66
N ALA A 47 8.60 -16.38 11.03
CA ALA A 47 9.78 -17.19 11.36
C ALA A 47 10.76 -17.28 10.18
N TRP A 48 10.25 -17.53 8.96
CA TRP A 48 11.09 -17.59 7.76
C TRP A 48 11.67 -16.22 7.37
N SER A 49 10.88 -15.16 7.49
CA SER A 49 11.30 -13.77 7.24
C SER A 49 12.41 -13.33 8.20
N ILE A 50 12.31 -13.68 9.48
CA ILE A 50 13.36 -13.43 10.47
C ILE A 50 14.64 -14.19 10.11
N GLN A 51 14.54 -15.47 9.77
CA GLN A 51 15.71 -16.26 9.33
C GLN A 51 16.37 -15.65 8.09
N THR A 52 15.57 -15.28 7.09
CA THR A 52 16.04 -14.66 5.84
C THR A 52 16.70 -13.31 6.12
N SER A 53 16.12 -12.51 7.02
CA SER A 53 16.68 -11.23 7.46
C SER A 53 18.01 -11.38 8.20
N ILE A 54 18.15 -12.39 9.06
CA ILE A 54 19.41 -12.68 9.76
C ILE A 54 20.49 -13.10 8.76
N VAL A 55 20.18 -13.98 7.81
CA VAL A 55 21.14 -14.43 6.79
C VAL A 55 21.54 -13.27 5.88
N CYS A 56 20.57 -12.50 5.36
CA CYS A 56 20.85 -11.36 4.50
C CYS A 56 21.59 -10.24 5.22
N GLY A 57 21.18 -9.92 6.45
CA GLY A 57 21.83 -8.90 7.29
C GLY A 57 23.25 -9.31 7.68
N GLY A 58 23.46 -10.59 8.00
CA GLY A 58 24.79 -11.14 8.25
C GLY A 58 25.71 -11.01 7.03
N LEU A 59 25.20 -11.33 5.83
CA LEU A 59 25.97 -11.22 4.58
C LEU A 59 26.26 -9.77 4.18
N ALA A 60 25.37 -8.83 4.50
CA ALA A 60 25.52 -7.42 4.18
C ALA A 60 26.40 -6.66 5.19
N ASN A 61 26.58 -7.18 6.40
CA ASN A 61 27.33 -6.49 7.45
C ASN A 61 28.82 -6.42 7.11
N GLY A 62 29.35 -5.19 7.02
CA GLY A 62 30.76 -4.94 6.76
C GLY A 62 31.71 -5.57 7.79
N VAL A 63 31.25 -5.74 9.04
CA VAL A 63 32.02 -6.42 10.10
C VAL A 63 32.14 -7.91 9.80
N VAL A 64 31.05 -8.58 9.44
CA VAL A 64 31.06 -10.00 9.07
C VAL A 64 31.94 -10.22 7.84
N LYS A 65 31.83 -9.35 6.83
CA LYS A 65 32.70 -9.38 5.65
C LYS A 65 34.17 -9.16 6.01
N SER A 66 34.46 -8.28 6.97
CA SER A 66 35.83 -8.02 7.46
C SER A 66 36.38 -9.21 8.24
N ILE A 67 35.59 -9.83 9.13
CA ILE A 67 35.95 -11.06 9.86
C ILE A 67 36.21 -12.20 8.86
N PHE A 68 35.34 -12.33 7.86
CA PHE A 68 35.49 -13.34 6.81
C PHE A 68 36.78 -13.13 6.00
N ASN A 69 37.07 -11.88 5.61
CA ASN A 69 38.31 -11.52 4.93
C ASN A 69 39.54 -11.73 5.80
N LEU A 70 39.45 -11.47 7.10
CA LEU A 70 40.51 -11.75 8.07
C LEU A 70 40.77 -13.26 8.16
N GLY A 71 39.70 -14.06 8.29
CA GLY A 71 39.76 -15.52 8.29
C GLY A 71 40.37 -16.09 7.01
N LEU A 72 40.05 -15.52 5.85
CA LEU A 72 40.70 -15.87 4.58
C LEU A 72 42.20 -15.54 4.60
N LYS A 73 42.58 -14.34 5.04
CA LYS A 73 44.00 -13.92 5.13
C LYS A 73 44.80 -14.80 6.10
N ILE A 74 44.20 -15.18 7.23
CA ILE A 74 44.83 -16.09 8.20
C ILE A 74 44.96 -17.49 7.60
N SER A 75 43.92 -17.97 6.91
CA SER A 75 43.93 -19.29 6.27
C SER A 75 45.06 -19.39 5.25
N VAL A 76 45.25 -18.39 4.39
CA VAL A 76 46.33 -18.39 3.38
C VAL A 76 47.75 -18.44 3.98
N ARG A 77 47.93 -18.02 5.26
CA ARG A 77 49.23 -18.04 5.94
C ARG A 77 49.60 -19.39 6.56
N VAL A 78 48.66 -20.33 6.69
CA VAL A 78 48.94 -21.66 7.25
C VAL A 78 49.43 -22.58 6.11
N PRO A 79 50.70 -23.05 6.14
CA PRO A 79 51.21 -23.93 5.09
C PRO A 79 50.40 -25.25 5.02
N ILE A 80 50.21 -25.77 3.81
CA ILE A 80 49.53 -27.04 3.47
C ILE A 80 48.01 -27.05 3.68
N ILE A 81 47.49 -26.69 4.85
CA ILE A 81 46.03 -26.78 5.18
C ILE A 81 45.29 -25.48 4.78
N GLY A 82 46.03 -24.38 4.72
CA GLY A 82 45.49 -23.04 4.52
C GLY A 82 44.78 -22.80 3.19
N SER A 83 45.34 -23.33 2.10
CA SER A 83 44.76 -23.22 0.75
C SER A 83 43.43 -23.98 0.65
N PHE A 84 43.32 -25.14 1.29
CA PHE A 84 42.09 -25.93 1.35
C PHE A 84 40.99 -25.21 2.13
N LEU A 85 41.32 -24.66 3.31
CA LEU A 85 40.38 -23.88 4.13
C LEU A 85 39.92 -22.60 3.43
N ALA A 86 40.84 -21.86 2.80
CA ALA A 86 40.50 -20.65 2.05
C ALA A 86 39.58 -20.97 0.85
N CYS A 87 39.86 -22.05 0.11
CA CYS A 87 39.01 -22.51 -0.98
C CYS A 87 37.61 -22.91 -0.49
N ASN A 88 37.52 -23.67 0.62
CA ASN A 88 36.25 -24.09 1.20
C ASN A 88 35.44 -22.90 1.73
N LEU A 89 36.08 -21.95 2.41
CA LEU A 89 35.43 -20.71 2.85
C LEU A 89 34.90 -19.91 1.65
N ASN A 90 35.72 -19.66 0.63
CA ASN A 90 35.29 -18.92 -0.55
C ASN A 90 34.14 -19.63 -1.29
N ARG A 91 34.18 -20.96 -1.37
CA ARG A 91 33.10 -21.79 -1.91
C ARG A 91 31.81 -21.67 -1.09
N LYS A 92 31.92 -21.63 0.25
CA LYS A 92 30.76 -21.40 1.13
C LYS A 92 30.21 -19.98 0.97
N ALA A 93 31.05 -18.95 0.86
CA ALA A 93 30.59 -17.58 0.68
C ALA A 93 29.92 -17.33 -0.68
N SER A 94 30.50 -17.86 -1.76
CA SER A 94 29.86 -17.83 -3.09
C SER A 94 28.54 -18.59 -3.07
N PHE A 95 28.49 -19.79 -2.49
CA PHE A 95 27.23 -20.54 -2.31
C PHE A 95 26.17 -19.75 -1.53
N MET A 96 26.57 -19.08 -0.43
CA MET A 96 25.67 -18.27 0.38
C MET A 96 25.06 -17.10 -0.43
N ASN A 97 25.88 -16.41 -1.22
CA ASN A 97 25.43 -15.24 -1.99
C ASN A 97 24.68 -15.61 -3.27
N GLU A 98 25.14 -16.62 -4.01
CA GLU A 98 24.63 -16.96 -5.34
C GLU A 98 23.48 -17.97 -5.32
N LYS A 99 23.40 -18.83 -4.30
CA LYS A 99 22.36 -19.87 -4.21
C LYS A 99 21.47 -19.73 -3.00
N LEU A 100 22.03 -19.62 -1.79
CA LEU A 100 21.21 -19.62 -0.57
C LEU A 100 20.36 -18.36 -0.47
N LYS A 101 20.96 -17.18 -0.59
CA LYS A 101 20.26 -15.90 -0.53
C LYS A 101 19.08 -15.80 -1.52
N PRO A 102 19.27 -16.04 -2.83
CA PRO A 102 18.14 -15.97 -3.76
C PRO A 102 17.10 -17.05 -3.49
N ALA A 103 17.49 -18.27 -3.09
CA ALA A 103 16.53 -19.32 -2.75
C ALA A 103 15.68 -18.97 -1.50
N MET A 104 16.29 -18.39 -0.46
CA MET A 104 15.56 -17.96 0.73
C MET A 104 14.55 -16.85 0.42
N LEU A 105 14.93 -15.88 -0.41
CA LEU A 105 14.05 -14.82 -0.87
C LEU A 105 12.90 -15.36 -1.74
N GLU A 106 13.18 -16.33 -2.63
CA GLU A 106 12.15 -16.96 -3.45
C GLU A 106 11.14 -17.75 -2.59
N ILE A 107 11.61 -18.44 -1.54
CA ILE A 107 10.73 -19.14 -0.58
C ILE A 107 9.91 -18.13 0.23
N GLU A 108 10.51 -17.03 0.68
CA GLU A 108 9.80 -15.97 1.40
C GLU A 108 8.66 -15.39 0.54
N GLU A 109 8.94 -15.09 -0.72
CA GLU A 109 7.94 -14.58 -1.67
C GLU A 109 6.83 -15.60 -1.93
N PHE A 110 7.19 -16.88 -2.07
CA PHE A 110 6.22 -17.96 -2.25
C PHE A 110 5.31 -18.14 -1.02
N LEU A 111 5.88 -18.16 0.20
CA LEU A 111 5.11 -18.25 1.44
C LEU A 111 4.17 -17.05 1.60
N GLY A 112 4.64 -15.85 1.26
CA GLY A 112 3.82 -14.64 1.25
C GLY A 112 2.64 -14.76 0.27
N LEU A 113 2.88 -15.24 -0.95
CA LEU A 113 1.82 -15.46 -1.95
C LEU A 113 0.78 -16.49 -1.46
N VAL A 114 1.23 -17.62 -0.91
CA VAL A 114 0.33 -18.67 -0.38
C VAL A 114 -0.52 -18.12 0.76
N PHE A 115 0.09 -17.37 1.68
CA PHE A 115 -0.64 -16.71 2.76
C PHE A 115 -1.72 -15.75 2.22
N ASN A 116 -1.38 -14.98 1.19
CA ASN A 116 -2.31 -14.01 0.60
C ASN A 116 -3.49 -14.67 -0.06
N LEU A 117 -3.23 -15.69 -0.87
CA LEU A 117 -4.29 -16.47 -1.51
C LEU A 117 -5.18 -17.12 -0.46
N SER A 118 -4.61 -17.69 0.60
CA SER A 118 -5.38 -18.29 1.69
C SER A 118 -6.27 -17.25 2.39
N LEU A 119 -5.72 -16.05 2.66
CA LEU A 119 -6.47 -14.99 3.32
C LEU A 119 -7.56 -14.41 2.41
N ILE A 120 -7.29 -14.26 1.12
CA ILE A 120 -8.26 -13.83 0.10
C ILE A 120 -9.40 -14.85 -0.02
N GLU A 121 -9.09 -16.15 -0.11
CA GLU A 121 -10.11 -17.21 -0.18
C GLU A 121 -11.05 -17.17 1.03
N ILE A 122 -10.48 -17.02 2.24
CA ILE A 122 -11.29 -17.04 3.46
C ILE A 122 -12.06 -15.72 3.64
N ALA A 123 -11.48 -14.58 3.29
CA ALA A 123 -12.04 -13.25 3.58
C ALA A 123 -12.91 -12.67 2.46
N LEU A 124 -12.64 -12.96 1.19
CA LEU A 124 -13.31 -12.33 0.04
C LEU A 124 -14.10 -13.32 -0.82
N MET A 125 -13.76 -14.61 -0.81
CA MET A 125 -14.47 -15.65 -1.59
C MET A 125 -15.48 -16.43 -0.75
N ASN A 126 -16.10 -15.77 0.22
CA ASN A 126 -17.10 -16.39 1.09
C ASN A 126 -18.51 -15.83 0.81
N ASP A 127 -19.53 -16.56 1.28
CA ASP A 127 -20.93 -16.22 1.04
C ASP A 127 -21.39 -14.92 1.73
N ASN A 128 -20.62 -14.40 2.68
CA ASN A 128 -20.91 -13.15 3.38
C ASN A 128 -20.42 -11.91 2.60
N VAL A 129 -19.65 -12.09 1.52
CA VAL A 129 -19.04 -10.99 0.78
C VAL A 129 -19.46 -11.05 -0.68
N GLU A 130 -20.14 -9.99 -1.11
CA GLU A 130 -20.50 -9.80 -2.51
C GLU A 130 -19.63 -8.70 -3.12
N LEU A 131 -18.84 -9.04 -4.14
CA LEU A 131 -17.96 -8.09 -4.81
C LEU A 131 -18.54 -7.67 -6.17
N VAL A 132 -18.82 -6.37 -6.30
CA VAL A 132 -19.28 -5.74 -7.53
C VAL A 132 -18.13 -4.90 -8.11
N VAL A 133 -17.50 -5.42 -9.16
CA VAL A 133 -16.47 -4.70 -9.91
C VAL A 133 -17.10 -3.97 -11.10
N THR A 134 -16.83 -2.68 -11.21
CA THR A 134 -17.32 -1.79 -12.28
C THR A 134 -16.17 -1.06 -12.95
N GLY A 135 -16.37 -0.59 -14.18
CA GLY A 135 -15.37 0.18 -14.92
C GLY A 135 -14.47 -0.66 -15.84
N ASP A 136 -13.21 -0.23 -15.96
CA ASP A 136 -12.22 -0.85 -16.85
C ASP A 136 -11.75 -2.24 -16.34
N LYS A 137 -11.49 -3.17 -17.27
CA LYS A 137 -10.86 -4.45 -16.95
C LYS A 137 -9.37 -4.26 -16.72
N MET A 138 -8.90 -4.67 -15.54
CA MET A 138 -7.50 -4.58 -15.13
C MET A 138 -6.68 -5.73 -15.73
N ASP A 139 -5.93 -5.43 -16.79
CA ASP A 139 -5.05 -6.40 -17.46
C ASP A 139 -3.58 -6.01 -17.24
N LEU A 140 -2.97 -6.65 -16.24
CA LEU A 140 -1.61 -6.37 -15.77
C LEU A 140 -0.60 -7.44 -16.22
N ALA A 141 -1.06 -8.40 -17.00
CA ALA A 141 -0.21 -9.43 -17.59
C ALA A 141 0.32 -8.98 -18.96
N THR A 142 1.49 -9.49 -19.33
CA THR A 142 1.94 -9.51 -20.73
C THR A 142 1.38 -10.74 -21.43
N GLU A 143 1.42 -10.74 -22.76
CA GLU A 143 1.01 -11.88 -23.61
C GLU A 143 1.77 -13.19 -23.29
N LYS A 144 2.93 -13.08 -22.63
CA LYS A 144 3.75 -14.21 -22.17
C LYS A 144 3.47 -14.63 -20.71
N GLY A 145 2.50 -14.00 -20.05
CA GLY A 145 2.17 -14.24 -18.64
C GLY A 145 3.11 -13.56 -17.63
N GLU A 146 4.10 -12.79 -18.09
CA GLU A 146 4.95 -11.99 -17.20
C GLU A 146 4.23 -10.71 -16.78
N SER A 147 4.41 -10.26 -15.54
CA SER A 147 3.74 -9.05 -15.05
C SER A 147 4.39 -7.79 -15.59
N LYS A 148 3.58 -6.77 -15.91
CA LYS A 148 4.08 -5.43 -16.22
C LYS A 148 4.31 -4.63 -14.93
N THR A 149 5.34 -3.80 -14.93
CA THR A 149 5.53 -2.77 -13.90
C THR A 149 4.41 -1.75 -14.02
N SER A 150 3.52 -1.75 -13.03
CA SER A 150 2.25 -1.03 -13.07
C SER A 150 2.04 -0.25 -11.78
N LEU A 151 1.26 0.82 -11.85
CA LEU A 151 0.93 1.65 -10.69
C LEU A 151 -0.59 1.66 -10.48
N ILE A 152 -1.01 1.29 -9.29
CA ILE A 152 -2.37 1.35 -8.78
C ILE A 152 -2.43 2.45 -7.74
N ILE A 153 -3.38 3.37 -7.88
CA ILE A 153 -3.75 4.36 -6.86
C ILE A 153 -5.14 4.04 -6.34
N SER A 154 -5.33 4.08 -5.03
CA SER A 154 -6.60 3.77 -4.41
C SER A 154 -6.88 4.68 -3.22
N ASN A 155 -8.16 4.92 -2.94
CA ASN A 155 -8.56 5.43 -1.62
C ASN A 155 -8.36 4.33 -0.56
N HIS A 156 -8.27 4.71 0.72
CA HIS A 156 -8.03 3.78 1.82
C HIS A 156 -9.16 3.82 2.86
N ARG A 157 -10.06 2.83 2.78
CA ARG A 157 -11.25 2.69 3.63
C ARG A 157 -11.12 1.61 4.69
N SER A 158 -10.31 0.58 4.45
CA SER A 158 -10.10 -0.51 5.42
C SER A 158 -8.75 -1.19 5.22
N VAL A 159 -8.25 -1.89 6.25
CA VAL A 159 -7.13 -2.83 6.11
C VAL A 159 -7.46 -3.94 5.10
N VAL A 160 -8.75 -4.20 4.84
CA VAL A 160 -9.21 -5.15 3.82
C VAL A 160 -8.83 -4.69 2.41
N ASP A 161 -8.59 -3.39 2.17
CA ASP A 161 -8.18 -2.86 0.85
C ASP A 161 -6.89 -3.52 0.34
N TYR A 162 -5.96 -3.85 1.24
CA TYR A 162 -4.72 -4.55 0.90
C TYR A 162 -5.00 -5.94 0.30
N LEU A 163 -6.04 -6.64 0.78
CA LEU A 163 -6.46 -7.93 0.26
C LEU A 163 -7.27 -7.77 -1.03
N LEU A 164 -8.15 -6.76 -1.05
CA LEU A 164 -9.02 -6.51 -2.20
C LEU A 164 -8.20 -6.15 -3.45
N ILE A 165 -7.21 -5.25 -3.33
CA ILE A 165 -6.35 -4.89 -4.47
C ILE A 165 -5.60 -6.12 -4.99
N GLN A 166 -5.08 -6.96 -4.09
CA GLN A 166 -4.43 -8.20 -4.49
C GLN A 166 -5.39 -9.14 -5.21
N PHE A 167 -6.60 -9.32 -4.68
CA PHE A 167 -7.65 -10.11 -5.33
C PHE A 167 -7.99 -9.57 -6.73
N LEU A 168 -8.16 -8.26 -6.89
CA LEU A 168 -8.47 -7.64 -8.17
C LEU A 168 -7.35 -7.86 -9.20
N VAL A 169 -6.10 -7.71 -8.79
CA VAL A 169 -4.92 -7.92 -9.66
C VAL A 169 -4.78 -9.38 -10.08
N LEU A 170 -4.96 -10.32 -9.15
CA LEU A 170 -4.90 -11.76 -9.43
C LEU A 170 -6.05 -12.23 -10.32
N SER A 171 -7.26 -11.74 -10.04
CA SER A 171 -8.46 -12.05 -10.82
C SER A 171 -8.38 -11.48 -12.24
N GLY A 172 -7.92 -10.24 -12.37
CA GLY A 172 -7.72 -9.58 -13.68
C GLY A 172 -6.69 -10.28 -14.56
N SER A 173 -5.67 -10.89 -13.94
CA SER A 173 -4.62 -11.64 -14.65
C SER A 173 -5.00 -13.10 -14.95
N GLY A 174 -6.19 -13.56 -14.54
CA GLY A 174 -6.60 -14.97 -14.67
C GLY A 174 -5.78 -15.94 -13.82
N SER A 175 -4.98 -15.43 -12.88
CA SER A 175 -4.04 -16.21 -12.07
C SER A 175 -4.60 -16.58 -10.70
N LEU A 176 -5.91 -16.45 -10.49
CA LEU A 176 -6.57 -16.85 -9.25
C LEU A 176 -6.63 -18.39 -9.17
N VAL A 177 -5.52 -18.97 -8.73
CA VAL A 177 -5.40 -20.40 -8.42
C VAL A 177 -5.49 -20.55 -6.92
N GLY A 178 -6.30 -21.51 -6.47
CA GLY A 178 -6.49 -21.69 -5.04
C GLY A 178 -5.19 -22.04 -4.30
N ALA A 179 -5.05 -21.59 -3.06
CA ALA A 179 -3.79 -21.67 -2.30
C ALA A 179 -3.28 -23.12 -2.18
N ARG A 180 -4.19 -24.07 -1.97
CA ARG A 180 -3.88 -25.51 -1.90
C ARG A 180 -3.35 -26.05 -3.22
N LYS A 181 -3.97 -25.66 -4.34
CA LYS A 181 -3.55 -26.10 -5.68
C LYS A 181 -2.16 -25.54 -6.01
N LEU A 182 -1.93 -24.27 -5.70
CA LEU A 182 -0.61 -23.64 -5.87
C LEU A 182 0.49 -24.35 -5.06
N LEU A 183 0.20 -24.69 -3.80
CA LEU A 183 1.12 -25.46 -2.95
C LEU A 183 1.44 -26.83 -3.57
N LEU A 184 0.43 -27.58 -3.99
CA LEU A 184 0.61 -28.89 -4.61
C LEU A 184 1.38 -28.82 -5.93
N ASP A 185 1.07 -27.82 -6.77
CA ASP A 185 1.75 -27.61 -8.05
C ASP A 185 3.24 -27.28 -7.83
N ARG A 186 3.57 -26.49 -6.81
CA ARG A 186 4.96 -26.18 -6.45
C ARG A 186 5.71 -27.38 -5.88
N ILE A 187 5.05 -28.20 -5.05
CA ILE A 187 5.65 -29.45 -4.52
C ILE A 187 5.92 -30.42 -5.67
N ARG A 188 5.00 -30.54 -6.63
CA ARG A 188 5.12 -31.42 -7.79
C ARG A 188 6.17 -30.92 -8.78
N ASN A 189 6.22 -29.61 -9.02
CA ASN A 189 7.12 -28.96 -9.96
C ASN A 189 7.84 -27.77 -9.29
N PRO A 190 8.95 -27.98 -8.59
CA PRO A 190 9.64 -26.91 -7.86
C PRO A 190 10.22 -25.82 -8.76
N LYS A 191 10.39 -26.11 -10.05
CA LYS A 191 10.88 -25.17 -11.06
C LYS A 191 9.76 -24.31 -11.69
N LEU A 192 8.49 -24.67 -11.48
CA LEU A 192 7.39 -23.90 -12.03
C LEU A 192 7.21 -22.61 -11.21
N ARG A 193 7.47 -21.47 -11.85
CA ARG A 193 7.13 -20.17 -11.29
C ARG A 193 5.70 -19.85 -11.69
N PRO A 194 4.78 -19.64 -10.73
CA PRO A 194 3.45 -19.19 -11.09
C PRO A 194 3.57 -17.80 -11.75
N PRO A 195 2.88 -17.56 -12.87
CA PRO A 195 2.81 -16.24 -13.50
C PRO A 195 1.88 -15.34 -12.67
N THR A 196 2.25 -15.07 -11.42
CA THR A 196 1.45 -14.26 -10.50
C THR A 196 2.02 -12.86 -10.42
N PRO A 197 1.23 -11.80 -10.70
CA PRO A 197 1.64 -10.44 -10.44
C PRO A 197 1.99 -10.22 -8.98
N HIS A 198 3.20 -9.75 -8.75
CA HIS A 198 3.70 -9.40 -7.42
C HIS A 198 3.24 -7.99 -7.05
N VAL A 199 2.16 -7.91 -6.26
CA VAL A 199 1.65 -6.66 -5.72
C VAL A 199 2.50 -6.22 -4.52
N ARG A 200 2.94 -4.96 -4.54
CA ARG A 200 3.69 -4.32 -3.46
C ARG A 200 3.05 -2.98 -3.11
N PHE A 201 2.76 -2.78 -1.83
CA PHE A 201 2.24 -1.54 -1.29
C PHE A 201 3.38 -0.62 -0.87
N LEU A 202 3.23 0.66 -1.19
CA LEU A 202 4.19 1.71 -0.87
C LEU A 202 3.60 2.59 0.23
N THR A 203 4.06 2.39 1.46
CA THR A 203 3.43 3.00 2.64
C THR A 203 4.44 3.17 3.78
N TRP A 204 4.32 4.25 4.57
CA TRP A 204 5.16 4.57 5.74
C TRP A 204 6.68 4.38 5.55
N GLY A 205 7.19 4.77 4.38
CA GLY A 205 8.61 4.62 4.03
C GLY A 205 9.07 3.20 3.73
N LYS A 206 8.16 2.26 3.45
CA LYS A 206 8.47 0.84 3.16
C LYS A 206 7.73 0.30 1.95
N ILE A 207 8.39 -0.64 1.26
CA ILE A 207 7.80 -1.48 0.21
C ILE A 207 7.40 -2.79 0.88
N ILE A 208 6.09 -3.04 1.00
CA ILE A 208 5.56 -4.23 1.67
C ILE A 208 4.71 -5.04 0.69
N ALA A 209 4.73 -6.38 0.76
CA ALA A 209 3.67 -7.16 0.12
C ALA A 209 2.40 -7.18 0.99
N LEU A 210 2.60 -7.13 2.31
CA LEU A 210 1.56 -7.41 3.29
C LEU A 210 1.73 -6.59 4.57
N PRO A 211 0.63 -6.37 5.31
CA PRO A 211 0.70 -5.83 6.66
C PRO A 211 1.28 -6.89 7.62
N THR A 212 2.61 -6.96 7.68
CA THR A 212 3.37 -7.81 8.63
C THR A 212 3.51 -7.14 9.99
N LEU A 213 4.03 -7.85 11.00
CA LEU A 213 4.30 -7.23 12.32
C LEU A 213 5.28 -6.06 12.20
N SER A 214 6.23 -6.15 11.27
CA SER A 214 7.17 -5.07 11.00
C SER A 214 6.52 -3.83 10.35
N PHE A 215 5.41 -4.02 9.62
CA PHE A 215 4.59 -2.93 9.10
C PHE A 215 3.88 -2.20 10.24
N PHE A 216 3.23 -2.93 11.16
CA PHE A 216 2.58 -2.30 12.30
C PHE A 216 3.59 -1.54 13.16
N LYS A 217 4.78 -2.09 13.40
CA LYS A 217 5.87 -1.35 14.07
C LYS A 217 6.18 -0.03 13.36
N SER A 218 6.23 -0.01 12.02
CA SER A 218 6.44 1.23 11.26
C SER A 218 5.27 2.19 11.35
N LEU A 219 4.04 1.70 11.28
CA LEU A 219 2.83 2.51 11.51
C LEU A 219 2.86 3.20 12.88
N PHE A 220 3.42 2.54 13.90
CA PHE A 220 3.49 3.10 15.25
C PHE A 220 4.65 4.07 15.48
N LEU A 221 5.76 3.93 14.76
CA LEU A 221 6.99 4.68 15.02
C LEU A 221 7.24 5.82 14.02
N ASN A 222 6.75 5.69 12.80
CA ASN A 222 7.04 6.65 11.72
C ASN A 222 5.92 7.68 11.60
N ASP A 223 6.25 8.84 11.03
CA ASP A 223 5.29 9.88 10.64
C ASP A 223 4.57 9.50 9.33
N GLU A 224 3.32 9.91 9.18
CA GLU A 224 2.47 9.70 7.99
C GLU A 224 3.08 10.35 6.74
N ASN A 225 3.90 11.38 6.94
CA ASN A 225 4.61 12.09 5.89
C ASN A 225 5.92 11.41 5.45
N VAL A 226 6.27 10.26 6.03
CA VAL A 226 7.47 9.50 5.61
C VAL A 226 7.24 8.91 4.23
N SER A 227 8.01 9.42 3.27
CA SER A 227 7.97 8.98 1.89
C SER A 227 9.16 8.11 1.50
N LEU A 228 8.94 7.17 0.59
CA LEU A 228 10.01 6.39 -0.02
C LEU A 228 10.81 7.22 -1.03
N PRO A 229 12.14 7.27 -0.96
CA PRO A 229 12.97 7.91 -1.98
C PRO A 229 12.88 7.20 -3.33
N SER A 230 12.91 7.96 -4.42
CA SER A 230 12.83 7.41 -5.80
C SER A 230 13.96 6.43 -6.11
N ALA A 231 15.16 6.64 -5.55
CA ALA A 231 16.31 5.76 -5.74
C ALA A 231 16.07 4.35 -5.16
N THR A 232 15.35 4.25 -4.04
CA THR A 232 15.01 2.97 -3.40
C THR A 232 14.02 2.16 -4.25
N ILE A 233 13.07 2.85 -4.90
CA ILE A 233 12.10 2.21 -5.80
C ILE A 233 12.80 1.73 -7.07
N THR A 234 13.70 2.56 -7.62
CA THR A 234 14.49 2.23 -8.80
C THR A 234 15.39 1.03 -8.54
N SER A 235 16.12 0.99 -7.42
CA SER A 235 16.99 -0.15 -7.07
C SER A 235 16.19 -1.41 -6.76
N PHE A 236 14.99 -1.28 -6.19
CA PHE A 236 14.07 -2.40 -6.00
C PHE A 236 13.64 -3.01 -7.34
N LEU A 237 13.19 -2.18 -8.30
CA LEU A 237 12.79 -2.66 -9.63
C LEU A 237 13.96 -3.26 -10.42
N GLN A 238 15.15 -2.67 -10.32
CA GLN A 238 16.35 -3.21 -10.97
C GLN A 238 16.80 -4.55 -10.39
N SER A 239 16.57 -4.78 -9.10
CA SER A 239 16.98 -6.02 -8.42
C SER A 239 15.95 -7.15 -8.49
N ARG A 240 14.64 -6.82 -8.47
CA ARG A 240 13.57 -7.82 -8.45
C ARG A 240 12.73 -7.90 -9.73
N GLY A 241 12.96 -7.02 -10.70
CA GLY A 241 12.19 -6.98 -11.95
C GLY A 241 10.79 -6.39 -11.79
N ASN A 242 9.86 -6.80 -12.66
CA ASN A 242 8.55 -6.19 -12.79
C ASN A 242 7.64 -6.44 -11.58
N HIS A 243 7.01 -5.38 -11.07
CA HIS A 243 6.13 -5.41 -9.91
C HIS A 243 4.93 -4.47 -10.09
N VAL A 244 3.80 -4.84 -9.50
CA VAL A 244 2.62 -3.97 -9.43
C VAL A 244 2.69 -3.18 -8.13
N PHE A 245 2.86 -1.86 -8.22
CA PHE A 245 2.86 -1.00 -7.04
C PHE A 245 1.47 -0.47 -6.75
N ALA A 246 1.03 -0.60 -5.49
CA ALA A 246 -0.19 0.03 -5.00
C ALA A 246 0.16 1.14 -4.01
N VAL A 247 -0.40 2.32 -4.24
CA VAL A 247 -0.23 3.50 -3.37
C VAL A 247 -1.60 3.90 -2.84
N PHE A 248 -1.65 4.16 -1.53
CA PHE A 248 -2.74 4.85 -0.88
C PHE A 248 -2.27 6.28 -0.56
N PRO A 249 -2.58 7.29 -1.39
CA PRO A 249 -2.16 8.66 -1.09
C PRO A 249 -2.68 9.17 0.24
N GLU A 250 -3.82 8.69 0.72
CA GLU A 250 -4.36 9.03 2.04
C GLU A 250 -3.45 8.56 3.19
N VAL A 251 -2.67 7.50 2.97
CA VAL A 251 -1.81 6.77 3.93
C VAL A 251 -2.60 6.13 5.08
N ASN A 252 -3.45 6.91 5.75
CA ASN A 252 -4.34 6.49 6.82
C ASN A 252 -5.65 5.93 6.28
N ILE A 253 -6.33 5.17 7.13
CA ILE A 253 -7.70 4.71 6.88
C ILE A 253 -8.67 5.81 7.30
N LEU A 254 -9.67 6.09 6.45
CA LEU A 254 -10.74 7.02 6.80
C LEU A 254 -11.56 6.49 8.00
N THR A 255 -11.40 7.13 9.16
CA THR A 255 -12.28 6.96 10.32
C THR A 255 -13.09 8.23 10.61
N PRO A 256 -14.22 8.16 11.34
CA PRO A 256 -14.99 9.34 11.71
C PRO A 256 -14.17 10.40 12.44
N GLU A 257 -13.24 9.98 13.29
CA GLU A 257 -12.36 10.85 14.08
C GLU A 257 -11.38 11.59 13.17
N VAL A 258 -10.67 10.86 12.30
CA VAL A 258 -9.71 11.45 11.36
C VAL A 258 -10.43 12.40 10.40
N ARG A 259 -11.64 12.04 9.95
CA ARG A 259 -12.47 12.91 9.10
C ARG A 259 -12.82 14.23 9.80
N ILE A 260 -13.18 14.20 11.08
CA ILE A 260 -13.47 15.43 11.84
C ILE A 260 -12.22 16.30 11.96
N VAL A 261 -11.07 15.70 12.27
CA VAL A 261 -9.79 16.41 12.37
C VAL A 261 -9.43 17.05 11.03
N GLN A 262 -9.50 16.28 9.93
CA GLN A 262 -9.27 16.78 8.58
C GLN A 262 -10.18 17.95 8.23
N ARG A 263 -11.49 17.87 8.49
CA ARG A 263 -12.43 18.95 8.18
C ARG A 263 -12.07 20.25 8.89
N LYS A 264 -11.66 20.16 10.17
CA LYS A 264 -11.20 21.34 10.93
C LYS A 264 -9.93 21.94 10.32
N LEU A 265 -8.96 21.10 9.97
CA LEU A 265 -7.70 21.54 9.36
C LEU A 265 -7.92 22.13 7.97
N ALA A 266 -8.72 21.47 7.12
CA ALA A 266 -9.06 21.95 5.79
C ALA A 266 -9.79 23.30 5.83
N HIS A 267 -10.69 23.49 6.80
CA HIS A 267 -11.35 24.78 7.03
C HIS A 267 -10.33 25.88 7.36
N ASN A 268 -9.38 25.60 8.26
CA ASN A 268 -8.37 26.58 8.68
C ASN A 268 -7.37 26.92 7.58
N GLN A 269 -7.13 25.99 6.65
CA GLN A 269 -6.10 26.11 5.59
C GLN A 269 -6.67 26.39 4.19
N PHE A 270 -7.99 26.62 4.07
CA PHE A 270 -8.67 26.84 2.78
C PHE A 270 -8.45 25.70 1.75
N LEU A 271 -8.28 24.46 2.24
CA LEU A 271 -8.19 23.27 1.40
C LEU A 271 -9.58 22.78 0.97
N PRO A 272 -9.69 22.03 -0.14
CA PRO A 272 -10.96 21.43 -0.54
C PRO A 272 -11.52 20.54 0.57
N ARG A 273 -12.83 20.67 0.82
CA ARG A 273 -13.54 19.85 1.79
C ARG A 273 -13.87 18.50 1.16
N LEU A 274 -13.21 17.45 1.65
CA LEU A 274 -13.43 16.07 1.25
C LEU A 274 -14.14 15.32 2.39
N ASP A 275 -15.27 14.68 2.07
CA ASP A 275 -16.15 14.06 3.07
C ASP A 275 -16.07 12.53 3.06
N ASN A 276 -15.70 11.97 1.91
CA ASN A 276 -15.64 10.54 1.61
C ASN A 276 -14.20 10.05 1.44
N VAL A 277 -13.22 10.93 1.34
CA VAL A 277 -11.80 10.54 1.26
C VAL A 277 -10.94 11.43 2.14
N LEU A 278 -9.79 10.93 2.58
CA LEU A 278 -8.79 11.78 3.19
C LEU A 278 -8.03 12.59 2.14
N TYR A 279 -7.48 13.72 2.56
CA TYR A 279 -6.67 14.58 1.71
C TYR A 279 -5.37 13.84 1.33
N PRO A 280 -4.99 13.79 0.03
CA PRO A 280 -3.88 12.97 -0.41
C PRO A 280 -2.52 13.52 0.04
N ARG A 281 -1.63 12.62 0.44
CA ARG A 281 -0.19 12.84 0.64
C ARG A 281 0.53 12.54 -0.67
N PHE A 282 1.11 13.57 -1.28
CA PHE A 282 1.62 13.47 -2.65
C PHE A 282 2.98 12.77 -2.78
N ARG A 283 3.81 12.79 -1.72
CA ARG A 283 5.25 12.44 -1.81
C ARG A 283 5.51 11.03 -2.33
N ASN A 284 4.79 10.02 -1.83
CA ASN A 284 4.94 8.65 -2.31
C ASN A 284 4.56 8.52 -3.78
N PHE A 285 3.43 9.12 -4.18
CA PHE A 285 3.00 9.12 -5.58
C PHE A 285 4.03 9.80 -6.50
N VAL A 286 4.48 11.00 -6.14
CA VAL A 286 5.49 11.75 -6.92
C VAL A 286 6.79 10.97 -7.04
N SER A 287 7.24 10.34 -5.96
CA SER A 287 8.47 9.53 -5.93
C SER A 287 8.40 8.33 -6.87
N VAL A 288 7.26 7.63 -6.92
CA VAL A 288 7.04 6.50 -7.84
C VAL A 288 7.04 6.96 -9.28
N VAL A 289 6.28 8.01 -9.61
CA VAL A 289 6.22 8.53 -10.99
C VAL A 289 7.60 9.04 -11.42
N LYS A 290 8.39 9.62 -10.51
CA LYS A 290 9.78 10.02 -10.76
C LYS A 290 10.68 8.82 -11.04
N SER A 291 10.56 7.74 -10.26
CA SER A 291 11.31 6.49 -10.49
C SER A 291 10.96 5.87 -11.85
N PHE A 292 9.67 5.86 -12.21
CA PHE A 292 9.21 5.36 -13.51
C PHE A 292 9.77 6.21 -14.67
N ALA A 293 9.73 7.54 -14.54
CA ALA A 293 10.32 8.44 -15.53
C ALA A 293 11.83 8.24 -15.70
N GLN A 294 12.56 7.99 -14.60
CA GLN A 294 14.00 7.69 -14.64
C GLN A 294 14.28 6.38 -15.39
N LEU A 295 13.54 5.31 -15.08
CA LEU A 295 13.72 4.01 -15.72
C LEU A 295 13.29 4.00 -17.19
N GLN A 296 12.30 4.82 -17.57
CA GLN A 296 11.88 5.01 -18.95
C GLN A 296 12.77 6.02 -19.73
N ASN A 297 13.79 6.60 -19.09
CA ASN A 297 14.64 7.66 -19.67
C ASN A 297 13.86 8.88 -20.19
N VAL A 298 12.71 9.20 -19.58
CA VAL A 298 11.89 10.34 -19.99
C VAL A 298 12.44 11.63 -19.36
N SER A 299 12.84 12.59 -20.19
CA SER A 299 13.31 13.90 -19.71
C SER A 299 12.14 14.66 -19.08
N ARG A 300 12.08 14.68 -17.75
CA ARG A 300 11.17 15.60 -17.05
C ARG A 300 11.55 17.03 -17.37
N SER A 301 10.56 17.89 -17.60
CA SER A 301 10.74 19.33 -17.86
C SER A 301 11.48 20.00 -16.69
N ARG A 302 12.83 19.99 -16.73
CA ARG A 302 13.71 20.55 -15.68
C ARG A 302 13.84 22.06 -15.83
N ARG A 303 13.42 22.77 -14.78
CA ARG A 303 14.10 23.88 -14.07
C ARG A 303 15.00 24.90 -14.80
N LYS A 304 14.89 25.18 -16.10
CA LYS A 304 15.60 26.35 -16.70
C LYS A 304 15.07 27.71 -16.19
N TYR A 305 13.85 27.77 -15.64
CA TYR A 305 13.21 29.03 -15.21
C TYR A 305 13.53 29.47 -13.76
N TYR A 306 13.99 28.56 -12.88
CA TYR A 306 14.30 28.92 -11.48
C TYR A 306 15.74 29.40 -11.30
N LEU A 307 16.69 28.92 -12.11
CA LEU A 307 18.06 29.44 -12.07
C LEU A 307 18.16 30.86 -12.62
N SER A 308 17.39 31.21 -13.67
CA SER A 308 17.34 32.60 -14.13
C SER A 308 16.67 33.52 -13.11
N LYS A 309 15.57 33.06 -12.47
CA LYS A 309 14.85 33.86 -11.47
C LYS A 309 15.58 33.99 -10.13
N VAL A 310 16.39 32.99 -9.75
CA VAL A 310 17.27 33.05 -8.57
C VAL A 310 18.51 33.88 -8.87
N ALA A 311 19.09 33.82 -10.06
CA ALA A 311 20.16 34.74 -10.46
C ALA A 311 19.67 36.20 -10.44
N THR A 312 18.54 36.49 -11.09
CA THR A 312 17.95 37.84 -11.06
C THR A 312 17.39 38.23 -9.69
N GLY A 313 16.97 37.25 -8.88
CA GLY A 313 16.41 37.45 -7.55
C GLY A 313 17.48 37.68 -6.48
N VAL A 314 18.65 37.07 -6.62
CA VAL A 314 19.83 37.29 -5.76
C VAL A 314 20.45 38.65 -6.08
N ASP A 315 20.51 39.08 -7.34
CA ASP A 315 20.94 40.44 -7.70
C ASP A 315 19.96 41.52 -7.20
N MET A 316 18.65 41.22 -7.22
CA MET A 316 17.62 42.13 -6.70
C MET A 316 17.53 42.10 -5.17
N ALA A 317 17.89 40.99 -4.52
CA ALA A 317 17.97 40.86 -3.07
C ALA A 317 19.26 41.48 -2.52
N LEU A 318 20.40 41.36 -3.21
CA LEU A 318 21.65 42.03 -2.83
C LEU A 318 21.57 43.55 -2.98
N SER A 319 20.79 44.05 -3.94
CA SER A 319 20.52 45.50 -4.08
C SER A 319 19.50 46.03 -3.07
N LYS A 320 18.54 45.21 -2.59
CA LYS A 320 17.60 45.58 -1.53
C LYS A 320 18.14 45.36 -0.10
N ALA A 321 19.02 44.39 0.12
CA ALA A 321 19.62 44.08 1.42
C ALA A 321 20.63 45.14 1.87
N ARG A 322 21.10 46.03 0.98
CA ARG A 322 21.85 47.24 1.37
C ARG A 322 20.98 48.36 1.97
N LYS A 323 19.65 48.21 2.03
CA LYS A 323 18.73 49.28 2.51
C LYS A 323 17.66 48.86 3.53
N PHE A 324 17.67 47.63 4.05
CA PHE A 324 16.57 47.12 4.89
C PHE A 324 17.07 46.26 6.07
N ASN A 325 18.07 46.74 6.81
CA ASN A 325 18.60 46.04 7.98
C ASN A 325 18.07 46.58 9.33
N ASP A 326 16.80 46.99 9.38
CA ASP A 326 16.10 47.28 10.64
C ASP A 326 14.60 46.97 10.47
N LYS A 327 14.03 46.23 11.43
CA LYS A 327 12.69 45.61 11.47
C LYS A 327 12.56 44.37 10.60
N TRP A 328 12.54 43.18 11.23
CA TRP A 328 11.58 42.07 11.06
C TRP A 328 12.15 40.84 11.78
N GLU A 329 12.36 40.95 13.09
CA GLU A 329 12.21 39.79 13.99
C GLU A 329 10.73 39.74 14.39
N HIS A 330 10.15 38.53 14.45
CA HIS A 330 8.73 38.21 14.66
C HIS A 330 7.87 38.00 13.39
N ALA A 331 8.17 36.92 12.67
CA ALA A 331 7.15 36.14 11.98
C ALA A 331 7.54 34.65 12.06
N GLY A 332 7.15 34.01 13.17
CA GLY A 332 7.31 32.57 13.34
C GLY A 332 6.51 31.83 12.27
N GLN A 333 7.18 30.96 11.52
CA GLN A 333 6.54 30.02 10.61
C GLN A 333 5.63 29.10 11.42
N SER A 334 4.34 29.05 11.08
CA SER A 334 3.37 28.15 11.72
C SER A 334 3.74 26.68 11.45
N PRO A 335 3.78 25.81 12.47
CA PRO A 335 4.07 24.37 12.33
C PRO A 335 2.97 23.60 11.57
N ASP A 336 1.78 24.19 11.36
CA ASP A 336 0.63 23.49 10.77
C ASP A 336 0.74 23.26 9.26
N TYR A 337 1.59 24.03 8.57
CA TYR A 337 1.82 23.90 7.13
C TYR A 337 2.66 22.65 6.78
N ASN A 338 3.50 22.20 7.72
CA ASN A 338 4.35 21.02 7.54
C ASN A 338 3.59 19.70 7.63
N LEU A 339 2.37 19.70 8.20
CA LEU A 339 1.55 18.50 8.37
C LEU A 339 1.05 17.92 7.03
N TYR A 340 0.88 18.77 6.01
CA TYR A 340 0.32 18.35 4.71
C TYR A 340 1.34 18.24 3.58
N LEU A 341 2.41 19.03 3.63
CA LEU A 341 3.41 19.11 2.56
C LEU A 341 4.72 18.41 2.93
N GLY A 342 4.89 18.08 4.22
CA GLY A 342 6.12 17.59 4.82
C GLY A 342 7.29 18.59 4.69
N SER A 343 8.33 18.40 5.49
CA SER A 343 9.52 19.24 5.40
C SER A 343 10.34 18.89 4.14
N ASN A 344 10.70 19.90 3.34
CA ASN A 344 11.52 19.75 2.11
C ASN A 344 13.00 19.43 2.41
N ALA A 345 13.36 19.25 3.68
CA ALA A 345 14.76 19.15 4.11
C ALA A 345 15.45 17.86 3.69
N ALA A 346 14.70 16.78 3.42
CA ALA A 346 15.29 15.48 3.05
C ALA A 346 15.67 15.36 1.57
N ASP A 347 15.20 16.25 0.69
CA ASP A 347 15.43 16.16 -0.75
C ASP A 347 16.72 16.87 -1.22
N ALA A 348 17.42 17.58 -0.33
CA ALA A 348 18.64 18.31 -0.66
C ALA A 348 19.94 17.51 -0.44
N ALA A 349 19.89 16.31 0.13
CA ALA A 349 21.08 15.60 0.60
C ALA A 349 21.59 14.44 -0.28
N HIS A 350 21.01 14.18 -1.45
CA HIS A 350 21.54 13.14 -2.36
C HIS A 350 21.60 13.62 -3.81
N ILE A 351 22.67 14.35 -4.08
CA ILE A 351 23.24 14.53 -5.42
C ILE A 351 24.01 13.25 -5.76
N ASP A 352 23.72 12.70 -6.93
CA ASP A 352 24.51 11.74 -7.71
C ASP A 352 25.11 10.54 -6.97
N ASN A 353 24.29 9.55 -6.64
CA ASN A 353 24.78 8.18 -6.66
C ASN A 353 24.73 7.70 -8.11
N GLU A 354 25.90 7.39 -8.68
CA GLU A 354 26.07 6.78 -9.98
C GLU A 354 25.04 5.65 -10.18
N LEU A 355 24.28 5.74 -11.28
CA LEU A 355 23.41 4.66 -11.71
C LEU A 355 24.27 3.42 -11.96
N THR A 356 24.25 2.48 -11.02
CA THR A 356 24.69 1.13 -11.28
C THR A 356 23.79 0.56 -12.37
N LYS A 357 24.40 0.15 -13.49
CA LYS A 357 23.68 -0.53 -14.58
C LYS A 357 22.92 -1.73 -13.99
N PRO A 358 21.68 -1.98 -14.42
CA PRO A 358 20.93 -3.14 -13.96
C PRO A 358 21.74 -4.41 -14.22
N PRO A 359 21.70 -5.40 -13.32
CA PRO A 359 22.34 -6.68 -13.57
C PRO A 359 21.82 -7.29 -14.88
N PRO A 360 22.68 -7.95 -15.67
CA PRO A 360 22.28 -8.50 -16.96
C PRO A 360 21.20 -9.57 -16.77
N GLY A 361 19.99 -9.34 -17.28
CA GLY A 361 18.94 -10.37 -17.38
C GLY A 361 17.48 -9.94 -17.20
N HIS A 362 17.18 -8.74 -16.69
CA HIS A 362 15.78 -8.32 -16.46
C HIS A 362 15.41 -7.05 -17.23
N THR A 363 14.59 -7.20 -18.26
CA THR A 363 13.96 -6.08 -18.96
C THR A 363 12.70 -5.65 -18.21
N ILE A 364 12.70 -4.40 -17.74
CA ILE A 364 11.54 -3.82 -17.06
C ILE A 364 10.52 -3.38 -18.11
N HIS A 365 9.33 -3.96 -18.08
CA HIS A 365 8.23 -3.63 -18.98
C HIS A 365 7.20 -2.81 -18.22
N PHE A 366 6.98 -1.57 -18.65
CA PHE A 366 5.99 -0.70 -18.02
C PHE A 366 4.61 -0.87 -18.64
N ASP A 367 3.58 -0.82 -17.80
CA ASP A 367 2.22 -0.64 -18.29
C ASP A 367 2.04 0.78 -18.86
N GLN A 368 1.16 0.90 -19.85
CA GLN A 368 0.83 2.16 -20.48
C GLN A 368 -0.09 3.02 -19.60
N PHE A 369 -0.72 2.40 -18.60
CA PHE A 369 -1.71 3.04 -17.74
C PHE A 369 -1.32 3.03 -16.26
N ILE A 370 -1.85 4.03 -15.56
CA ILE A 370 -2.02 4.03 -14.11
C ILE A 370 -3.47 3.65 -13.85
N TRP A 371 -3.67 2.73 -12.92
CA TRP A 371 -4.99 2.24 -12.54
C TRP A 371 -5.46 2.98 -11.30
N ASP A 372 -6.63 3.57 -11.37
CA ASP A 372 -7.30 4.22 -10.26
C ASP A 372 -8.44 3.33 -9.78
N VAL A 373 -8.40 2.95 -8.51
CA VAL A 373 -9.41 2.09 -7.89
C VAL A 373 -10.15 2.91 -6.83
N THR A 374 -11.47 2.92 -6.94
CA THR A 374 -12.37 3.51 -5.94
C THR A 374 -13.08 2.39 -5.22
N ILE A 375 -12.77 2.21 -3.93
CA ILE A 375 -13.30 1.15 -3.08
C ILE A 375 -14.33 1.74 -2.12
N VAL A 376 -15.51 1.13 -2.08
CA VAL A 376 -16.57 1.45 -1.12
C VAL A 376 -17.17 0.16 -0.56
N TYR A 377 -17.39 0.14 0.75
CA TYR A 377 -18.01 -0.97 1.46
C TYR A 377 -19.40 -0.59 1.93
N TYR A 378 -20.37 -1.47 1.69
CA TYR A 378 -21.75 -1.31 2.10
C TYR A 378 -22.23 -2.51 2.91
N ARG A 379 -23.23 -2.28 3.76
CA ARG A 379 -24.01 -3.32 4.42
C ARG A 379 -25.47 -2.88 4.43
N ALA A 380 -26.38 -3.81 4.14
CA ALA A 380 -27.82 -3.53 4.23
C ALA A 380 -28.23 -3.43 5.71
N GLN A 381 -28.83 -2.31 6.09
CA GLN A 381 -29.50 -2.16 7.38
C GLN A 381 -31.00 -2.26 7.18
N ILE A 382 -31.63 -3.11 7.98
CA ILE A 382 -33.07 -3.11 8.16
C ILE A 382 -33.34 -2.05 9.23
N PRO A 383 -34.03 -0.94 8.91
CA PRO A 383 -34.34 0.06 9.91
C PRO A 383 -35.20 -0.59 11.02
N GLU A 384 -34.75 -0.50 12.27
CA GLU A 384 -35.58 -0.93 13.39
C GLU A 384 -36.83 -0.04 13.45
N PRO A 385 -38.04 -0.60 13.68
CA PRO A 385 -39.29 0.17 13.74
C PRO A 385 -39.30 1.23 14.86
N SER A 386 -38.31 1.24 15.75
CA SER A 386 -38.15 2.17 16.87
C SER A 386 -37.52 3.53 16.49
N GLN A 387 -36.91 3.67 15.30
CA GLN A 387 -36.26 4.93 14.89
C GLN A 387 -37.14 5.84 14.02
N HIS A 388 -38.16 5.31 13.35
CA HIS A 388 -39.14 6.12 12.61
C HIS A 388 -40.14 6.86 13.53
N SER A 389 -40.33 6.39 14.76
CA SER A 389 -41.31 6.96 15.70
C SER A 389 -40.86 8.25 16.41
N ARG A 390 -39.65 8.76 16.12
CA ARG A 390 -39.17 10.04 16.70
C ARG A 390 -38.98 11.18 15.70
N LEU A 391 -39.17 10.96 14.40
CA LEU A 391 -38.98 12.00 13.38
C LEU A 391 -40.24 12.36 12.57
N HIS A 392 -41.35 11.66 12.74
CA HIS A 392 -42.65 12.03 12.14
C HIS A 392 -43.75 12.10 13.20
N ILE A 393 -43.69 13.14 14.04
CA ILE A 393 -44.90 13.64 14.70
C ILE A 393 -45.40 14.78 13.80
N HIS A 394 -46.59 14.58 13.23
CA HIS A 394 -47.23 15.37 12.17
C HIS A 394 -46.89 14.96 10.74
N GLU A 395 -47.54 13.89 10.25
CA GLU A 395 -48.65 14.01 9.29
C GLU A 395 -49.10 12.62 8.78
N ARG A 396 -50.40 12.33 8.99
CA ARG A 396 -51.30 11.33 8.37
C ARG A 396 -50.91 9.83 8.37
N PRO A 397 -51.89 8.93 8.68
CA PRO A 397 -51.67 7.49 8.63
C PRO A 397 -51.70 7.02 7.18
N VAL A 398 -50.53 6.77 6.59
CA VAL A 398 -50.44 6.06 5.31
C VAL A 398 -50.58 4.56 5.59
N SER A 399 -51.46 3.96 4.82
CA SER A 399 -51.91 2.58 4.86
C SER A 399 -50.77 1.57 4.89
N GLN A 400 -51.00 0.49 5.63
CA GLN A 400 -50.15 -0.69 5.77
C GLN A 400 -49.82 -1.33 4.42
N LYS A 401 -48.58 -1.86 4.33
CA LYS A 401 -47.91 -2.57 3.22
C LYS A 401 -47.07 -1.70 2.27
N GLU A 402 -45.97 -1.16 2.79
CA GLU A 402 -44.79 -0.91 1.95
C GLU A 402 -43.76 -2.04 2.15
N PRO A 403 -43.07 -2.48 1.07
CA PRO A 403 -42.05 -3.51 1.17
C PRO A 403 -40.90 -3.00 2.05
N PHE A 404 -40.26 -3.90 2.79
CA PHE A 404 -39.08 -3.62 3.60
C PHE A 404 -38.06 -2.79 2.80
N HIS A 405 -37.96 -1.48 3.09
CA HIS A 405 -36.97 -0.62 2.45
C HIS A 405 -35.62 -0.91 3.11
N TYR A 406 -34.71 -1.53 2.35
CA TYR A 406 -33.34 -1.77 2.80
C TYR A 406 -32.52 -0.52 2.53
N GLN A 407 -31.90 0.04 3.57
CA GLN A 407 -30.95 1.14 3.40
C GLN A 407 -29.52 0.59 3.40
N LEU A 408 -28.77 0.84 2.32
CA LEU A 408 -27.34 0.52 2.28
C LEU A 408 -26.54 1.55 3.09
N GLN A 409 -25.95 1.12 4.20
CA GLN A 409 -25.04 1.94 5.00
C GLN A 409 -23.60 1.67 4.58
N GLN A 410 -22.82 2.75 4.41
CA GLN A 410 -21.39 2.63 4.24
C GLN A 410 -20.73 2.17 5.55
N ILE A 411 -19.90 1.13 5.46
CA ILE A 411 -19.17 0.57 6.61
C ILE A 411 -17.66 0.63 6.40
N THR A 412 -16.91 0.39 7.47
CA THR A 412 -15.47 0.11 7.42
C THR A 412 -15.28 -1.30 7.99
N PRO A 413 -15.26 -2.34 7.15
CA PRO A 413 -15.26 -3.70 7.65
C PRO A 413 -13.92 -4.04 8.32
N SER A 414 -13.99 -4.77 9.42
CA SER A 414 -12.82 -5.36 10.05
C SER A 414 -12.43 -6.67 9.37
N ILE A 415 -11.18 -7.11 9.52
CA ILE A 415 -10.76 -8.43 9.02
C ILE A 415 -11.64 -9.53 9.62
N LEU A 416 -11.96 -9.49 10.91
CA LEU A 416 -12.80 -10.51 11.54
C LEU A 416 -14.24 -10.52 10.97
N GLN A 417 -14.80 -9.35 10.63
CA GLN A 417 -16.09 -9.26 9.95
C GLN A 417 -16.04 -9.80 8.51
N MET A 418 -14.90 -9.70 7.84
CA MET A 418 -14.70 -10.36 6.54
C MET A 418 -14.59 -11.87 6.68
N LEU A 419 -13.99 -12.36 7.77
CA LEU A 419 -13.83 -13.79 8.05
C LEU A 419 -15.10 -14.45 8.61
N SER A 420 -16.10 -13.69 9.07
CA SER A 420 -17.32 -14.27 9.64
C SER A 420 -18.18 -14.91 8.56
N PHE A 421 -18.49 -16.20 8.72
CA PHE A 421 -19.35 -16.97 7.82
C PHE A 421 -20.77 -17.06 8.36
N GLY A 422 -21.76 -16.76 7.50
CA GLY A 422 -23.17 -17.12 7.72
C GLY A 422 -23.85 -16.54 8.96
N SER A 423 -23.21 -15.59 9.65
CA SER A 423 -23.69 -15.01 10.90
C SER A 423 -24.21 -13.58 10.78
N SER A 424 -23.96 -12.92 9.65
CA SER A 424 -24.47 -11.58 9.39
C SER A 424 -25.89 -11.66 8.84
N VAL A 425 -26.79 -10.89 9.42
CA VAL A 425 -28.16 -10.68 8.92
C VAL A 425 -28.15 -10.08 7.50
N SER A 426 -27.02 -9.50 7.07
CA SER A 426 -26.82 -8.95 5.74
C SER A 426 -25.37 -9.10 5.25
N PRO A 427 -25.16 -9.48 3.97
CA PRO A 427 -23.82 -9.58 3.38
C PRO A 427 -23.13 -8.21 3.29
N ILE A 428 -21.80 -8.23 3.30
CA ILE A 428 -20.95 -7.08 3.02
C ILE A 428 -20.82 -6.95 1.50
N ILE A 429 -21.32 -5.84 0.96
CA ILE A 429 -21.21 -5.54 -0.47
C ILE A 429 -19.99 -4.65 -0.67
N ILE A 430 -19.01 -5.16 -1.39
CA ILE A 430 -17.81 -4.41 -1.80
C ILE A 430 -18.05 -3.90 -3.22
N ARG A 431 -17.98 -2.58 -3.41
CA ARG A 431 -17.98 -1.98 -4.74
C ARG A 431 -16.58 -1.47 -5.05
N ALA A 432 -16.00 -1.99 -6.14
CA ALA A 432 -14.75 -1.52 -6.69
C ALA A 432 -15.00 -0.92 -8.08
N ASN A 433 -14.78 0.39 -8.25
CA ASN A 433 -14.78 1.03 -9.56
C ASN A 433 -13.34 1.22 -10.05
N ILE A 434 -13.03 0.74 -11.24
CA ILE A 434 -11.68 0.79 -11.82
C ILE A 434 -11.70 1.76 -13.00
N SER A 435 -10.78 2.71 -12.99
CA SER A 435 -10.52 3.65 -14.09
C SER A 435 -9.05 3.61 -14.46
N LYS A 436 -8.71 3.94 -15.71
CA LYS A 436 -7.30 3.99 -16.15
C LYS A 436 -6.91 5.35 -16.73
N TYR A 437 -5.68 5.76 -16.46
CA TYR A 437 -5.09 7.02 -16.92
C TYR A 437 -3.75 6.76 -17.63
N PRO A 438 -3.42 7.45 -18.73
CA PRO A 438 -2.18 7.20 -19.47
C PRO A 438 -0.94 7.61 -18.68
N LEU A 439 -0.03 6.67 -18.44
CA LEU A 439 1.22 6.86 -17.69
C LEU A 439 2.15 7.87 -18.37
N SER A 440 2.21 7.86 -19.70
CA SER A 440 3.06 8.75 -20.51
C SER A 440 2.80 10.23 -20.26
N ARG A 441 1.56 10.60 -19.93
CA ARG A 441 1.21 11.97 -19.58
C ARG A 441 1.80 12.38 -18.24
N LEU A 442 1.86 11.47 -17.28
CA LEU A 442 2.24 11.76 -15.90
C LEU A 442 3.76 11.72 -15.70
N THR A 443 4.48 10.83 -16.38
CA THR A 443 5.94 10.74 -16.28
C THR A 443 6.65 11.99 -16.80
N SER A 444 6.05 12.71 -17.74
CA SER A 444 6.57 13.97 -18.28
C SER A 444 6.23 15.22 -17.45
N MET A 445 5.24 15.13 -16.54
CA MET A 445 4.80 16.26 -15.71
C MET A 445 5.83 16.66 -14.64
N ARG A 446 5.75 17.94 -14.24
CA ARG A 446 6.45 18.49 -13.08
C ARG A 446 5.77 18.08 -11.78
N ASP A 447 6.51 18.01 -10.69
CA ASP A 447 6.01 17.55 -9.38
C ASP A 447 4.77 18.33 -8.93
N ARG A 448 4.79 19.68 -8.97
CA ARG A 448 3.61 20.50 -8.65
C ARG A 448 2.39 20.24 -9.55
N LYS A 449 2.61 19.87 -10.81
CA LYS A 449 1.51 19.50 -11.72
C LYS A 449 0.95 18.12 -11.39
N LEU A 450 1.79 17.20 -10.92
CA LEU A 450 1.37 15.89 -10.45
C LEU A 450 0.59 15.98 -9.15
N GLU A 451 1.01 16.84 -8.23
CA GLU A 451 0.29 17.15 -7.00
C GLU A 451 -1.12 17.67 -7.32
N ASN A 452 -1.21 18.70 -8.16
CA ASN A 452 -2.50 19.25 -8.59
C ASN A 452 -3.34 18.21 -9.35
N TRP A 453 -2.73 17.38 -10.19
CA TRP A 453 -3.46 16.30 -10.87
C TRP A 453 -4.06 15.30 -9.88
N LEU A 454 -3.29 14.89 -8.87
CA LEU A 454 -3.75 13.97 -7.83
C LEU A 454 -4.84 14.61 -6.96
N GLU A 455 -4.71 15.89 -6.61
CA GLU A 455 -5.72 16.63 -5.85
C GLU A 455 -7.06 16.70 -6.60
N ASN A 456 -7.03 17.07 -7.88
CA ASN A 456 -8.24 17.11 -8.72
C ASN A 456 -8.87 15.72 -8.87
N LEU A 457 -8.05 14.68 -8.99
CA LEU A 457 -8.52 13.30 -9.04
C LEU A 457 -9.23 12.92 -7.72
N TRP A 458 -8.69 13.31 -6.57
CA TRP A 458 -9.30 13.06 -5.26
C TRP A 458 -10.62 13.81 -5.09
N CYS A 459 -10.71 15.07 -5.53
CA CYS A 459 -11.97 15.81 -5.55
C CYS A 459 -13.03 15.11 -6.41
N LYS A 460 -12.63 14.63 -7.60
CA LYS A 460 -13.54 13.87 -8.46
C LYS A 460 -14.01 12.58 -7.78
N LYS A 461 -13.10 11.84 -7.16
CA LYS A 461 -13.41 10.59 -6.44
C LYS A 461 -14.36 10.84 -5.26
N ASP A 462 -14.19 11.93 -4.52
CA ASP A 462 -15.08 12.31 -3.42
C ASP A 462 -16.53 12.54 -3.89
N LEU A 463 -16.68 13.24 -5.03
CA LEU A 463 -17.96 13.48 -5.69
C LEU A 463 -18.58 12.19 -6.22
N GLU A 464 -17.79 11.34 -6.89
CA GLU A 464 -18.25 10.02 -7.37
C GLU A 464 -18.81 9.19 -6.21
N ILE A 465 -18.10 9.11 -5.08
CA ILE A 465 -18.58 8.36 -3.90
C ILE A 465 -19.87 9.00 -3.33
N ALA A 466 -19.97 10.33 -3.32
CA ALA A 466 -21.17 11.02 -2.86
C ALA A 466 -22.38 10.75 -3.76
N GLU A 467 -22.20 10.73 -5.08
CA GLU A 467 -23.25 10.39 -6.04
C GLU A 467 -23.71 8.94 -5.86
N LEU A 468 -22.78 8.01 -5.66
CA LEU A 468 -23.10 6.63 -5.35
C LEU A 468 -23.96 6.53 -4.08
N GLN A 469 -23.62 7.28 -3.03
CA GLN A 469 -24.41 7.31 -1.80
C GLN A 469 -25.83 7.88 -2.01
N ARG A 470 -25.99 8.91 -2.87
CA ARG A 470 -27.31 9.49 -3.16
C ARG A 470 -28.19 8.54 -3.95
N ALA A 471 -27.63 7.84 -4.93
CA ALA A 471 -28.37 6.87 -5.75
C ALA A 471 -29.06 5.79 -4.90
N PHE A 472 -28.43 5.35 -3.80
CA PHE A 472 -28.98 4.34 -2.89
C PHE A 472 -29.95 4.88 -1.82
N ARG A 473 -30.15 6.20 -1.71
CA ARG A 473 -31.11 6.80 -0.77
C ARG A 473 -32.47 7.08 -1.39
N LEU A 474 -32.56 7.04 -2.72
CA LEU A 474 -33.75 7.39 -3.51
C LEU A 474 -34.48 6.17 -4.07
N SER A 475 -33.88 4.97 -3.92
CA SER A 475 -34.47 3.66 -4.19
C SER A 475 -34.89 3.01 -2.88
#